data_AF-A0A624B2U7-F1
#
_entry.id   AF-A0A624B2U7-F1
#
_cell.length_a   1.000
_cell.length_b   1.000
_cell.length_c   1.000
_cell.angle_alpha   90.00
_cell.angle_beta   90.00
_cell.angle_gamma   90.00
#
_symmetry.space_group_name_H-M   'P 1'
#
loop_
_entity.id
_entity.type
_entity.pdbx_description
1 polymer ?
#
loop_
_entity_poly.entity_id
_entity_poly.type
_entity_poly.pdbx_seq_one_letter_code
_entity_poly.pdbx_strand_id
1 'polypeptide(L)' 'MTTYYSQHPSLHLKGDWLKEAGFDTGCGVTVKISQGCIVLMADNNEVQELREQLYQVRQVMKGIKDVVV' A
#
# COMPACT_ATOMS: atom_id res chain seq x y z
N MET A 1 17.73 -18.65 26.83
CA MET A 1 17.02 -18.43 25.55
C MET A 1 16.69 -16.94 25.48
N THR A 2 17.54 -16.16 24.83
CA THR A 2 17.39 -14.69 24.76
C THR A 2 16.43 -14.36 23.63
N THR A 3 15.27 -13.81 23.97
CA THR A 3 14.30 -13.30 22.99
C THR A 3 14.92 -12.06 22.32
N TYR A 4 15.34 -12.21 21.06
CA TYR A 4 15.80 -11.10 20.24
C TYR A 4 14.58 -10.28 19.80
N TYR A 5 14.26 -9.22 20.53
CA TYR A 5 13.24 -8.26 20.12
C TYR A 5 13.83 -7.33 19.06
N SER A 6 13.36 -7.46 17.82
CA SER A 6 13.68 -6.48 16.77
C SER A 6 12.93 -5.19 17.09
N GLN A 7 13.64 -4.18 17.58
CA GLN A 7 13.09 -2.86 17.84
C GLN A 7 13.00 -2.09 16.53
N HIS A 8 11.82 -2.14 15.89
CA HIS A 8 11.50 -1.29 14.77
C HIS A 8 10.45 -0.27 15.18
N PRO A 9 10.56 0.99 14.74
CA PRO A 9 9.51 1.98 14.97
C PRO A 9 8.23 1.56 14.25
N SER A 10 7.11 1.61 14.95
CA SER A 10 5.78 1.37 14.37
C SER A 10 4.85 2.55 14.67
N LEU A 11 3.97 2.85 13.72
CA LEU A 11 2.92 3.85 13.85
C LEU A 11 1.58 3.15 13.64
N HIS A 12 0.70 3.22 14.62
CA HIS A 12 -0.62 2.61 14.57
C HIS A 12 -1.69 3.70 14.61
N LEU A 13 -2.51 3.78 13.56
CA LEU A 13 -3.67 4.67 13.50
C LEU A 13 -4.94 3.86 13.74
N LYS A 14 -5.88 4.41 14.51
CA LYS A 14 -7.15 3.74 14.83
C LYS A 14 -8.30 4.75 14.92
N GLY A 15 -9.48 4.31 14.54
CA GLY A 15 -10.75 5.02 14.70
C GLY A 15 -11.52 5.14 13.39
N ASP A 16 -12.83 5.35 13.51
CA ASP A 16 -13.75 5.41 12.37
C ASP A 16 -13.48 6.62 11.46
N TRP A 17 -12.87 7.68 12.02
CA TRP A 17 -12.44 8.88 11.29
C TRP A 17 -11.49 8.58 10.11
N LEU A 18 -10.80 7.44 10.11
CA LEU A 18 -9.92 7.05 9.01
C LEU A 18 -10.70 6.87 7.71
N LYS A 19 -11.90 6.29 7.78
CA LYS A 19 -12.78 6.13 6.62
C LYS A 19 -13.25 7.48 6.09
N GLU A 20 -13.62 8.39 6.99
CA GLU A 20 -14.02 9.76 6.64
C GLU A 20 -12.87 10.56 6.01
N ALA A 21 -11.63 10.29 6.44
CA ALA A 21 -10.42 10.86 5.87
C ALA A 21 -9.94 10.17 4.58
N GLY A 22 -10.71 9.21 4.04
CA GLY A 22 -10.43 8.52 2.78
C GLY A 22 -9.54 7.28 2.89
N PHE A 23 -9.14 6.86 4.09
CA PHE A 23 -8.36 5.65 4.34
C PHE A 23 -9.28 4.43 4.52
N ASP A 24 -10.11 4.14 3.51
CA ASP A 24 -10.98 2.94 3.54
C ASP A 24 -10.15 1.65 3.38
N THR A 25 -10.75 0.51 3.73
CA THR A 25 -10.10 -0.79 3.63
C THR A 25 -9.75 -1.10 2.18
N GLY A 26 -8.50 -1.51 1.95
CA GLY A 26 -7.99 -1.80 0.61
C GLY A 26 -7.51 -0.57 -0.16
N CYS A 27 -7.70 0.66 0.35
CA CYS A 27 -7.16 1.87 -0.26
C CYS A 27 -5.63 1.87 -0.21
N GLY A 28 -4.99 2.19 -1.34
CA GLY A 28 -3.57 2.47 -1.40
C GLY A 28 -3.21 3.71 -0.58
N VAL A 29 -2.07 3.68 0.11
CA VAL A 29 -1.57 4.84 0.86
C VAL A 29 -0.21 5.23 0.34
N THR A 30 -0.06 6.48 -0.05
CA THR A 30 1.23 7.08 -0.37
C THR A 30 1.84 7.71 0.88
N VAL A 31 3.05 7.26 1.24
CA VAL A 31 3.83 7.80 2.36
C VAL A 31 4.94 8.70 1.82
N LYS A 32 5.04 9.92 2.33
CA LYS A 32 6.12 10.86 2.01
C LYS A 32 6.78 11.38 3.28
N ILE A 33 8.08 11.62 3.21
CA ILE A 33 8.82 12.36 4.25
C ILE A 33 9.00 13.79 3.75
N SER A 34 8.51 14.77 4.51
CA SER A 34 8.67 16.18 4.19
C SER A 34 8.97 16.97 5.45
N GLN A 35 10.09 17.70 5.48
CA GLN A 35 10.48 18.59 6.58
C GLN A 35 10.45 17.94 7.99
N GLY A 36 10.78 16.65 8.08
CA GLY A 36 10.75 15.90 9.34
C GLY A 36 9.37 15.36 9.73
N CYS A 37 8.36 15.54 8.89
CA CYS A 37 7.02 14.96 9.04
C CYS A 37 6.83 13.74 8.13
N ILE A 38 6.10 12.74 8.63
CA ILE A 38 5.54 11.65 7.82
C ILE A 38 4.17 12.10 7.34
N VAL A 39 3.99 12.20 6.03
CA VAL A 39 2.72 12.56 5.39
C VAL A 39 2.12 11.30 4.79
N LEU A 40 0.93 10.93 5.27
CA LEU A 40 0.13 9.82 4.77
C LEU A 40 -0.99 10.39 3.91
N MET A 41 -1.10 9.92 2.68
CA MET A 41 -2.15 10.35 1.75
C MET A 41 -2.85 9.11 1.23
N ALA A 42 -4.18 9.07 1.33
CA ALA A 42 -4.99 8.08 0.64
C ALA A 42 -4.87 8.28 -0.87
N ASP A 43 -4.62 7.20 -1.60
CA ASP A 43 -4.59 7.21 -3.05
C ASP A 43 -6.02 7.41 -3.58
N ASN A 44 -6.19 8.22 -4.64
CA ASN A 44 -7.49 8.43 -5.27
C ASN A 44 -7.96 7.17 -6.02
N ASN A 45 -9.28 7.01 -6.16
CA ASN A 45 -9.91 5.86 -6.83
C ASN A 45 -9.33 5.59 -8.24
N GLU A 46 -9.01 6.62 -9.01
CA GLU A 46 -8.41 6.46 -10.35
C GLU A 46 -7.01 5.82 -10.29
N VAL A 47 -6.21 6.20 -9.29
CA VAL A 47 -4.85 5.65 -9.08
C VAL A 47 -4.92 4.21 -8.60
N GLN A 48 -5.91 3.91 -7.75
CA GLN A 48 -6.23 2.57 -7.29
C GLN A 48 -6.62 1.65 -8.46
N GLU A 49 -7.59 2.08 -9.28
CA GLU A 49 -8.10 1.30 -10.41
C GLU A 49 -7.00 1.05 -11.45
N LEU A 50 -6.18 2.07 -11.74
CA LEU A 50 -5.03 1.91 -12.64
C LEU A 50 -4.01 0.91 -12.08
N ARG A 51 -3.77 0.88 -10.76
CA ARG A 51 -2.88 -0.12 -10.13
C ARG A 51 -3.45 -1.53 -10.26
N GLU A 52 -4.76 -1.70 -10.05
CA GLU A 52 -5.42 -2.99 -10.22
C GLU A 52 -5.32 -3.47 -11.67
N GLN A 53 -5.59 -2.59 -12.64
CA GLN A 53 -5.42 -2.90 -14.06
C GLN A 53 -3.98 -3.31 -14.39
N LEU A 54 -2.98 -2.56 -13.89
CA LEU A 54 -1.57 -2.89 -14.08
C LEU A 54 -1.19 -4.24 -13.46
N TYR A 55 -1.76 -4.56 -12.30
CA TYR A 55 -1.55 -5.87 -11.67
C TYR A 55 -2.09 -6.99 -12.56
N GLN A 56 -3.32 -6.85 -13.08
CA GLN A 56 -3.93 -7.85 -13.96
C GLN A 56 -3.13 -8.05 -15.24
N VAL A 57 -2.72 -6.96 -15.89
CA VAL A 57 -1.88 -7.03 -17.10
C VAL A 57 -0.56 -7.75 -16.79
N ARG A 58 0.09 -7.45 -15.66
CA ARG A 58 1.33 -8.14 -15.24
C ARG A 58 1.12 -9.64 -15.03
N GLN A 59 0.01 -10.08 -14.45
CA GLN A 59 -0.29 -11.50 -14.27
C GLN A 59 -0.49 -12.21 -15.61
N VAL A 60 -1.23 -11.60 -16.54
CA VAL A 60 -1.42 -12.14 -17.89
C VAL A 60 -0.09 -12.25 -18.63
N MET A 61 0.74 -11.21 -18.60
CA MET A 61 2.07 -11.24 -19.23
C MET A 61 2.98 -12.31 -18.63
N LYS A 62 2.91 -12.53 -17.31
CA LYS A 62 3.67 -13.59 -16.65
C LYS A 62 3.24 -14.97 -17.15
N GLY A 63 1.93 -15.21 -17.27
CA GLY A 63 1.38 -16.47 -17.80
C GLY A 63 1.80 -16.71 -19.26
N ILE A 64 1.77 -15.68 -20.10
CA ILE A 64 2.22 -15.79 -21.50
C ILE A 64 3.71 -16.13 -21.57
N LYS A 65 4.54 -15.50 -20.73
CA LYS A 65 5.98 -15.78 -20.68
C LYS A 65 6.28 -17.23 -20.28
N ASP A 66 5.51 -17.80 -19.36
CA ASP A 66 5.66 -19.20 -18.92
C ASP A 66 5.27 -20.22 -20.00
N VAL A 67 4.35 -19.86 -20.90
CA VAL A 67 3.89 -20.72 -22.01
C VAL A 67 4.84 -20.67 -23.22
N VAL A 68 5.56 -19.57 -23.40
CA VAL A 68 6.45 -19.34 -24.55
C VAL A 68 7.89 -19.83 -24.29
N VAL A 69 8.26 -20.10 -23.04
CA VAL A 69 9.58 -20.62 -22.63
C VAL A 69 9.56 -22.14 -22.50
#